data_AF-A0A667YGH9-F1
#
_entry.id   AF-A0A667YGH9-F1
#
_cell.length_a   1.000
_cell.length_b   1.000
_cell.length_c   1.000
_cell.angle_alpha   90.00
_cell.angle_beta   90.00
_cell.angle_gamma   90.00
#
_symmetry.space_group_name_H-M   'P 1'
#
loop_
_entity.id
_entity.type
_entity.pdbx_description
1 polymer ?
#
loop_
_entity_poly.entity_id
_entity_poly.type
_entity_poly.pdbx_seq_one_letter_code
_entity_poly.pdbx_strand_id
1 'polypeptide(L)'
;VDVKQGKLQTDADIEKITAVLLKSRTGEFDLESILFLKFRSHGIHDLGCIGECINLERLDLSGNKITNLAPLASLRLLGVLNLSANRISNLEPLSSCDSLQSLNVAGNLISSIENLHCLQSLRKLENIRLKDNTYNYSNPVCRNSSYRTVLLEMFPNIKVLDGERVVGRGSDLYQLCKDIDDTIKAGSYKNGQVPDHADCKPWVEDSYWEIKRSNSAIIDEAYKQFNDVLHECRLLNNRATHMISQTERSLSLKKQPKQYAV
;
A
#
# COMPACT_ATOMS: atom_id res chain seq x y z
N VAL A 1 -8.89 -14.09 36.24
CA VAL A 1 -7.63 -13.63 36.85
C VAL A 1 -6.65 -14.78 36.74
N ASP A 2 -5.67 -14.85 35.84
CA ASP A 2 -5.14 -13.90 34.88
C ASP A 2 -4.74 -14.66 33.62
N VAL A 3 -5.16 -14.12 32.48
CA VAL A 3 -4.68 -14.50 31.16
C VAL A 3 -3.25 -14.00 31.08
N LYS A 4 -2.27 -14.92 31.12
CA LYS A 4 -0.89 -14.59 30.77
C LYS A 4 -0.88 -14.17 29.31
N GLN A 5 -0.79 -12.86 29.10
CA GLN A 5 -0.50 -12.20 27.85
C GLN A 5 0.72 -12.88 27.21
N GLY A 6 0.47 -13.56 26.09
CA GLY A 6 1.52 -14.00 25.18
C GLY A 6 2.25 -12.77 24.67
N LYS A 7 3.44 -12.56 25.21
CA LYS A 7 4.37 -11.51 24.80
C LYS A 7 4.58 -11.61 23.28
N LEU A 8 4.35 -10.49 22.59
CA LEU A 8 4.82 -10.24 21.24
C LEU A 8 6.28 -10.68 21.13
N GLN A 9 6.53 -11.68 20.31
CA GLN A 9 7.87 -12.10 19.94
C GLN A 9 8.49 -10.93 19.17
N THR A 10 9.45 -10.28 19.80
CA THR A 10 10.24 -9.17 19.28
C THR A 10 10.78 -9.51 17.90
N ASP A 11 10.49 -8.66 16.92
CA ASP A 11 11.06 -8.67 15.56
C ASP A 11 12.58 -8.64 15.66
N ALA A 12 13.20 -9.82 15.63
CA ALA A 12 14.63 -9.93 15.40
C ALA A 12 14.90 -9.52 13.95
N ASP A 13 15.95 -8.74 13.72
CA ASP A 13 16.47 -8.49 12.38
C ASP A 13 16.74 -9.84 11.70
N ILE A 14 15.89 -10.22 10.75
CA ILE A 14 16.07 -11.44 9.98
C ILE A 14 17.12 -11.11 8.93
N GLU A 15 18.38 -11.39 9.23
CA GLU A 15 19.49 -11.12 8.30
C GLU A 15 19.38 -11.93 7.00
N LYS A 16 18.85 -13.17 7.11
CA LYS A 16 18.79 -14.15 6.04
C LYS A 16 17.45 -14.89 5.97
N ILE A 17 16.93 -15.08 4.75
CA ILE A 17 15.77 -15.93 4.50
C ILE A 17 16.20 -17.41 4.60
N THR A 18 15.57 -18.14 5.50
CA THR A 18 15.79 -19.58 5.71
C THR A 18 14.49 -20.37 5.50
N ALA A 19 14.60 -21.66 5.19
CA ALA A 19 13.43 -22.50 4.96
C ALA A 19 12.52 -22.57 6.20
N VAL A 20 13.12 -22.59 7.40
CA VAL A 20 12.37 -22.55 8.66
C VAL A 20 11.55 -21.27 8.77
N LEU A 21 12.16 -20.13 8.42
CA LEU A 21 11.48 -18.84 8.42
C LEU A 21 10.30 -18.83 7.44
N LEU A 22 10.51 -19.30 6.21
CA LEU A 22 9.48 -19.39 5.18
C LEU A 22 8.30 -20.25 5.66
N LYS A 23 8.58 -21.47 6.10
CA LYS A 23 7.55 -22.41 6.60
C LYS A 23 6.80 -21.86 7.81
N SER A 24 7.52 -21.22 8.74
CA SER A 24 6.88 -20.61 9.93
C SER A 24 5.93 -19.46 9.58
N ARG A 25 6.21 -18.73 8.49
CA ARG A 25 5.44 -17.56 8.09
C ARG A 25 4.27 -17.89 7.17
N THR A 26 4.45 -18.84 6.24
CA THR A 26 3.42 -19.23 5.29
C THR A 26 2.50 -20.32 5.84
N GLY A 27 2.99 -21.11 6.81
CA GLY A 27 2.30 -22.33 7.27
C GLY A 27 2.38 -23.48 6.27
N GLU A 28 3.11 -23.30 5.17
CA GLU A 28 3.31 -24.30 4.14
C GLU A 28 4.42 -25.28 4.52
N PHE A 29 4.21 -26.56 4.19
CA PHE A 29 5.19 -27.61 4.49
C PHE A 29 6.33 -27.63 3.47
N ASP A 30 6.01 -27.34 2.21
CA ASP A 30 6.95 -27.33 1.08
C ASP A 30 7.15 -25.92 0.55
N LEU A 31 8.36 -25.64 0.04
CA LEU A 31 8.66 -24.32 -0.51
C LEU A 31 7.99 -24.09 -1.87
N GLU A 32 7.71 -25.17 -2.59
CA GLU A 32 7.05 -25.12 -3.90
C GLU A 32 5.57 -24.75 -3.83
N SER A 33 4.89 -24.92 -2.69
CA SER A 33 3.48 -24.51 -2.55
C SER A 33 3.32 -23.02 -2.28
N ILE A 34 4.43 -22.31 -2.02
CA ILE A 34 4.40 -20.90 -1.67
C ILE A 34 4.20 -20.05 -2.93
N LEU A 35 3.00 -19.46 -3.06
CA LEU A 35 2.65 -18.55 -4.16
C LEU A 35 2.89 -17.08 -3.82
N PHE A 36 2.77 -16.71 -2.53
CA PHE A 36 2.81 -15.32 -2.09
C PHE A 36 3.70 -15.16 -0.85
N LEU A 37 4.66 -14.24 -0.92
CA LEU A 37 5.54 -13.91 0.20
C LEU A 37 5.61 -12.40 0.45
N LYS A 38 5.59 -12.03 1.73
CA LYS A 38 5.71 -10.65 2.18
C LYS A 38 6.65 -10.57 3.39
N PHE A 39 7.83 -9.99 3.18
CA PHE A 39 8.79 -9.66 4.23
C PHE A 39 9.18 -8.20 4.09
N ARG A 40 8.31 -7.29 4.56
CA ARG A 40 8.57 -5.86 4.55
C ARG A 40 9.33 -5.44 5.81
N SER A 41 10.40 -4.67 5.70
CA SER A 41 11.09 -4.06 6.84
C SER A 41 11.63 -5.02 7.92
N HIS A 42 12.14 -6.19 7.51
CA HIS A 42 12.73 -7.18 8.43
C HIS A 42 14.26 -7.15 8.49
N GLY A 43 14.91 -6.20 7.81
CA GLY A 43 16.37 -6.07 7.83
C GLY A 43 17.12 -7.08 6.96
N ILE A 44 16.42 -7.80 6.08
CA ILE A 44 16.99 -8.88 5.24
C ILE A 44 18.09 -8.36 4.33
N HIS A 45 19.24 -9.02 4.33
CA HIS A 45 20.33 -8.77 3.37
C HIS A 45 20.57 -9.95 2.43
N ASP A 46 20.33 -11.19 2.90
CA ASP A 46 20.54 -12.43 2.15
C ASP A 46 19.21 -13.13 1.85
N LEU A 47 18.94 -13.34 0.57
CA LEU A 47 17.73 -14.00 0.08
C LEU A 47 17.76 -15.52 0.23
N GLY A 48 18.90 -16.12 0.56
CA GLY A 48 19.03 -17.53 0.96
C GLY A 48 18.29 -18.50 0.04
N CYS A 49 17.37 -19.28 0.60
CA CYS A 49 16.63 -20.33 -0.09
C CYS A 49 15.38 -19.82 -0.85
N ILE A 50 15.20 -18.50 -1.04
CA ILE A 50 13.99 -17.99 -1.72
C ILE A 50 13.88 -18.51 -3.17
N GLY A 51 15.00 -18.83 -3.80
CA GLY A 51 15.04 -19.37 -5.16
C GLY A 51 14.45 -20.79 -5.28
N GLU A 52 14.24 -21.49 -4.17
CA GLU A 52 13.59 -22.81 -4.13
C GLU A 52 12.05 -22.69 -4.22
N CYS A 53 11.48 -21.50 -4.00
CA CYS A 53 10.05 -21.25 -4.12
C CYS A 53 9.64 -21.08 -5.60
N ILE A 54 9.83 -22.11 -6.43
CA ILE A 54 9.72 -22.03 -7.89
C ILE A 54 8.35 -21.56 -8.42
N ASN A 55 7.28 -21.75 -7.64
CA ASN A 55 5.91 -21.34 -7.99
C ASN A 55 5.52 -19.97 -7.43
N LEU A 56 6.48 -19.21 -6.89
CA LEU A 56 6.20 -17.90 -6.31
C LEU A 56 5.72 -16.91 -7.38
N GLU A 57 4.52 -16.38 -7.20
CA GLU A 57 3.88 -15.43 -8.13
C GLU A 57 4.00 -13.97 -7.66
N ARG A 58 3.97 -13.74 -6.34
CA ARG A 58 4.08 -12.38 -5.77
C ARG A 58 5.04 -12.34 -4.60
N LEU A 59 5.97 -11.39 -4.66
CA LEU A 59 7.01 -11.20 -3.66
C LEU A 59 7.12 -9.73 -3.26
N ASP A 60 6.94 -9.46 -1.96
CA ASP A 60 7.22 -8.15 -1.36
C ASP A 60 8.40 -8.26 -0.39
N LEU A 61 9.50 -7.59 -0.74
CA LEU A 61 10.74 -7.49 0.01
C LEU A 61 11.09 -6.02 0.28
N SER A 62 10.10 -5.13 0.32
CA SER A 62 10.32 -3.70 0.48
C SER A 62 10.90 -3.33 1.86
N GLY A 63 11.75 -2.31 1.91
CA GLY A 63 12.29 -1.77 3.16
C GLY A 63 13.35 -2.66 3.83
N ASN A 64 14.08 -3.47 3.07
CA ASN A 64 15.15 -4.33 3.59
C ASN A 64 16.54 -3.77 3.22
N LYS A 65 17.59 -4.58 3.36
CA LYS A 65 18.99 -4.21 3.09
C LYS A 65 19.58 -5.06 1.95
N ILE A 66 18.74 -5.51 1.02
CA ILE A 66 19.13 -6.44 -0.06
C ILE A 66 20.05 -5.74 -1.06
N THR A 67 21.14 -6.40 -1.44
CA THR A 67 22.09 -5.96 -2.47
C THR A 67 22.19 -6.95 -3.63
N ASN A 68 22.03 -8.24 -3.36
CA ASN A 68 22.18 -9.32 -4.33
C ASN A 68 20.82 -9.98 -4.64
N LEU A 69 20.46 -10.02 -5.93
CA LEU A 69 19.22 -10.62 -6.42
C LEU A 69 19.42 -12.00 -7.05
N ALA A 70 20.63 -12.58 -7.03
CA ALA A 70 20.91 -13.86 -7.66
C ALA A 70 19.90 -14.98 -7.33
N PRO A 71 19.43 -15.13 -6.07
CA PRO A 71 18.44 -16.15 -5.74
C PRO A 71 17.07 -15.98 -6.41
N LEU A 72 16.76 -14.81 -6.97
CA LEU A 72 15.49 -14.58 -7.68
C LEU A 72 15.51 -15.09 -9.12
N ALA A 73 16.68 -15.40 -9.68
CA ALA A 73 16.82 -15.79 -11.10
C ALA A 73 16.10 -17.10 -11.46
N SER A 74 15.85 -17.97 -10.48
CA SER A 74 15.09 -19.22 -10.68
C SER A 74 13.57 -19.03 -10.70
N LEU A 75 13.05 -17.86 -10.28
CA LEU A 75 11.62 -17.61 -10.07
C LEU A 75 10.92 -17.19 -11.37
N ARG A 76 10.75 -18.13 -12.30
CA ARG A 76 10.20 -17.87 -13.65
C ARG A 76 8.71 -17.51 -13.67
N LEU A 77 7.97 -17.90 -12.62
CA LEU A 77 6.53 -17.63 -12.47
C LEU A 77 6.23 -16.32 -11.73
N LEU A 78 7.26 -15.61 -11.27
CA LEU A 78 7.10 -14.37 -10.53
C LEU A 78 6.47 -13.30 -11.43
N GLY A 79 5.26 -12.86 -11.07
CA GLY A 79 4.49 -11.85 -11.79
C GLY A 79 4.59 -10.46 -11.16
N VAL A 80 4.69 -10.39 -9.83
CA VAL A 80 4.73 -9.12 -9.09
C VAL A 80 5.90 -9.13 -8.10
N LEU A 81 6.80 -8.15 -8.23
CA LEU A 81 7.97 -8.01 -7.38
C LEU A 81 8.08 -6.58 -6.83
N ASN A 82 8.07 -6.46 -5.51
CA ASN A 82 8.35 -5.20 -4.81
C ASN A 82 9.68 -5.30 -4.05
N LEU A 83 10.66 -4.55 -4.52
CA LEU A 83 12.02 -4.40 -3.96
C LEU A 83 12.30 -2.95 -3.55
N SER A 84 11.26 -2.12 -3.38
CA SER A 84 11.45 -0.72 -2.98
C SER A 84 12.18 -0.56 -1.65
N ALA A 85 12.94 0.53 -1.49
CA ALA A 85 13.75 0.82 -0.31
C ALA A 85 14.71 -0.33 0.07
N ASN A 86 15.62 -0.66 -0.84
CA ASN A 86 16.71 -1.60 -0.64
C ASN A 86 18.04 -0.95 -1.09
N ARG A 87 19.09 -1.75 -1.30
CA ARG A 87 20.43 -1.28 -1.71
C ARG A 87 20.89 -1.92 -3.03
N ILE A 88 19.94 -2.11 -3.94
CA ILE A 88 20.17 -2.83 -5.20
C ILE A 88 20.78 -1.88 -6.24
N SER A 89 21.85 -2.32 -6.90
CA SER A 89 22.45 -1.61 -8.04
C SER A 89 22.45 -2.44 -9.32
N ASN A 90 22.43 -3.78 -9.21
CA ASN A 90 22.38 -4.70 -10.35
C ASN A 90 21.03 -5.42 -10.42
N LEU A 91 20.37 -5.37 -11.58
CA LEU A 91 19.09 -6.02 -11.86
C LEU A 91 19.22 -7.24 -12.79
N GLU A 92 20.43 -7.58 -13.23
CA GLU A 92 20.70 -8.67 -14.17
C GLU A 92 20.05 -10.01 -13.79
N PRO A 93 20.01 -10.43 -12.50
CA PRO A 93 19.31 -11.66 -12.12
C PRO A 93 17.81 -11.70 -12.46
N LEU A 94 17.16 -10.55 -12.59
CA LEU A 94 15.73 -10.46 -12.92
C LEU A 94 15.44 -10.72 -14.40
N SER A 95 16.47 -10.71 -15.26
CA SER A 95 16.33 -10.96 -16.71
C SER A 95 15.73 -12.33 -17.05
N SER A 96 15.80 -13.28 -16.11
CA SER A 96 15.26 -14.65 -16.23
C SER A 96 13.83 -14.79 -15.71
N CYS A 97 13.24 -13.73 -15.13
CA CYS A 97 11.88 -13.74 -14.60
C CYS A 97 10.85 -13.43 -15.70
N ASP A 98 10.72 -14.31 -16.70
CA ASP A 98 9.93 -14.08 -17.93
C ASP A 98 8.45 -13.72 -17.71
N SER A 99 7.89 -14.10 -16.55
CA SER A 99 6.49 -13.81 -16.19
C SER A 99 6.27 -12.46 -15.53
N LEU A 100 7.33 -11.69 -15.27
CA LEU A 100 7.26 -10.46 -14.50
C LEU A 100 6.45 -9.38 -15.21
N GLN A 101 5.39 -8.92 -14.56
CA GLN A 101 4.45 -7.92 -15.07
C GLN A 101 4.55 -6.59 -14.32
N SER A 102 4.93 -6.63 -13.05
CA SER A 102 5.03 -5.46 -12.18
C SER A 102 6.30 -5.52 -11.35
N LEU A 103 7.15 -4.51 -11.52
CA LEU A 103 8.43 -4.36 -10.81
C LEU A 103 8.49 -3.00 -10.13
N ASN A 104 8.65 -3.01 -8.81
CA ASN A 104 8.95 -1.81 -8.04
C ASN A 104 10.36 -1.89 -7.44
N VAL A 105 11.26 -1.03 -7.90
CA VAL A 105 12.64 -0.88 -7.43
C VAL A 105 12.91 0.54 -6.95
N ALA A 106 11.88 1.32 -6.60
CA ALA A 106 12.04 2.70 -6.12
C ALA A 106 12.90 2.77 -4.84
N GLY A 107 13.78 3.76 -4.75
CA GLY A 107 14.63 3.94 -3.55
C GLY A 107 15.73 2.89 -3.44
N ASN A 108 16.39 2.60 -4.56
CA ASN A 108 17.57 1.74 -4.64
C ASN A 108 18.78 2.55 -5.15
N LEU A 109 19.85 1.86 -5.55
CA LEU A 109 21.13 2.45 -5.95
C LEU A 109 21.39 2.30 -7.46
N ILE A 110 20.34 2.30 -8.29
CA ILE A 110 20.46 2.17 -9.75
C ILE A 110 20.93 3.50 -10.34
N SER A 111 22.16 3.54 -10.82
CA SER A 111 22.83 4.79 -11.19
C SER A 111 22.72 5.15 -12.67
N SER A 112 22.56 4.17 -13.56
CA SER A 112 22.60 4.38 -15.00
C SER A 112 21.49 3.64 -15.74
N ILE A 113 21.23 4.08 -16.98
CA ILE A 113 20.30 3.42 -17.90
C ILE A 113 20.84 2.04 -18.32
N GLU A 114 22.17 1.87 -18.35
CA GLU A 114 22.81 0.61 -18.70
C GLU A 114 22.40 -0.53 -17.75
N ASN A 115 22.20 -0.23 -16.46
CA ASN A 115 21.71 -1.19 -15.48
C ASN A 115 20.29 -1.70 -15.77
N LEU A 116 19.52 -0.99 -16.61
CA LEU A 116 18.14 -1.33 -16.95
C LEU A 116 18.04 -2.15 -18.25
N HIS A 117 19.08 -2.19 -19.09
CA HIS A 117 19.07 -2.96 -20.34
C HIS A 117 18.80 -4.45 -20.12
N CYS A 118 19.25 -5.01 -19.00
CA CYS A 118 19.00 -6.40 -18.65
C CYS A 118 17.49 -6.74 -18.52
N LEU A 119 16.64 -5.75 -18.25
CA LEU A 119 15.20 -5.94 -18.14
C LEU A 119 14.50 -5.95 -19.50
N GLN A 120 15.17 -5.56 -20.59
CA GLN A 120 14.58 -5.49 -21.93
C GLN A 120 14.11 -6.86 -22.45
N SER A 121 14.64 -7.96 -21.90
CA SER A 121 14.15 -9.32 -22.17
C SER A 121 12.73 -9.56 -21.66
N LEU A 122 12.25 -8.79 -20.67
CA LEU A 122 10.99 -8.99 -19.97
C LEU A 122 9.80 -8.45 -20.77
N ARG A 123 9.37 -9.21 -21.78
CA ARG A 123 8.30 -8.80 -22.72
C ARG A 123 6.92 -8.57 -22.08
N LYS A 124 6.68 -9.18 -20.92
CA LYS A 124 5.42 -9.06 -20.16
C LYS A 124 5.42 -7.91 -19.15
N LEU A 125 6.52 -7.17 -19.03
CA LEU A 125 6.61 -6.09 -18.06
C LEU A 125 5.70 -4.92 -18.48
N GLU A 126 4.68 -4.66 -17.67
CA GLU A 126 3.69 -3.60 -17.94
C GLU A 126 3.82 -2.43 -16.96
N ASN A 127 4.35 -2.68 -15.76
CA ASN A 127 4.44 -1.67 -14.70
C ASN A 127 5.85 -1.66 -14.14
N ILE A 128 6.50 -0.50 -14.19
CA ILE A 128 7.83 -0.32 -13.63
C ILE A 128 7.88 0.95 -12.77
N ARG A 129 8.48 0.86 -11.59
CA ARG A 129 8.71 2.02 -10.70
C ARG A 129 10.18 2.06 -10.26
N LEU A 130 10.88 3.12 -10.63
CA LEU A 130 12.25 3.44 -10.22
C LEU A 130 12.24 4.65 -9.27
N LYS A 131 11.17 5.44 -9.25
CA LYS A 131 10.90 6.44 -8.23
C LYS A 131 9.47 6.33 -7.71
N ASP A 132 9.29 6.78 -6.47
CA ASP A 132 8.01 6.90 -5.79
C ASP A 132 7.99 8.23 -5.03
N ASN A 133 7.16 9.15 -5.48
CA ASN A 133 7.03 10.48 -4.89
C ASN A 133 6.34 10.43 -3.51
N THR A 134 5.58 9.37 -3.20
CA THR A 134 4.85 9.23 -1.94
C THR A 134 5.79 9.08 -0.75
N TYR A 135 6.84 8.29 -0.93
CA TYR A 135 7.85 8.00 0.11
C TYR A 135 9.18 8.71 -0.15
N ASN A 136 9.23 9.60 -1.15
CA ASN A 136 10.45 10.26 -1.62
C ASN A 136 11.58 9.27 -1.95
N TYR A 137 11.20 8.10 -2.49
CA TYR A 137 12.13 7.07 -2.93
C TYR A 137 12.52 7.34 -4.37
N SER A 138 13.81 7.43 -4.64
CA SER A 138 14.31 7.73 -5.97
C SER A 138 15.63 7.00 -6.20
N ASN A 139 15.84 6.54 -7.43
CA ASN A 139 17.13 6.02 -7.87
C ASN A 139 17.96 7.14 -8.51
N PRO A 140 19.30 7.10 -8.44
CA PRO A 140 20.14 8.11 -9.07
C PRO A 140 19.88 8.28 -10.59
N VAL A 141 19.50 7.20 -11.29
CA VAL A 141 19.13 7.25 -12.72
C VAL A 141 17.96 8.21 -13.01
N CYS A 142 17.03 8.39 -12.06
CA CYS A 142 15.86 9.25 -12.21
C CYS A 142 16.21 10.75 -12.20
N ARG A 143 17.44 11.13 -11.87
CA ARG A 143 17.92 12.53 -11.92
C ARG A 143 18.18 13.00 -13.36
N ASN A 144 18.37 12.07 -14.29
CA ASN A 144 18.56 12.41 -15.69
C ASN A 144 17.21 12.87 -16.29
N SER A 145 17.19 14.01 -16.99
CA SER A 145 15.98 14.52 -17.65
C SER A 145 15.49 13.60 -18.77
N SER A 146 16.40 12.90 -19.45
CA SER A 146 16.10 11.97 -20.54
C SER A 146 15.67 10.58 -20.06
N TYR A 147 15.79 10.27 -18.76
CA TYR A 147 15.47 8.95 -18.19
C TYR A 147 14.10 8.44 -18.61
N ARG A 148 13.08 9.32 -18.54
CA ARG A 148 11.70 8.94 -18.85
C ARG A 148 11.54 8.57 -20.32
N THR A 149 12.07 9.42 -21.22
CA THR A 149 11.97 9.22 -22.66
C THR A 149 12.68 7.93 -23.08
N VAL A 150 13.91 7.73 -22.61
CA VAL A 150 14.69 6.53 -22.92
C VAL A 150 14.04 5.26 -22.38
N LEU A 151 13.42 5.30 -21.19
CA LEU A 151 12.67 4.15 -20.68
C LEU A 151 11.45 3.81 -21.53
N LEU A 152 10.70 4.81 -21.98
CA LEU A 152 9.54 4.58 -22.84
C LEU A 152 9.95 4.01 -24.21
N GLU A 153 11.09 4.43 -24.74
CA GLU A 153 11.68 3.86 -25.96
C GLU A 153 12.18 2.42 -25.75
N MET A 154 12.78 2.15 -24.59
CA MET A 154 13.31 0.82 -24.24
C MET A 154 12.21 -0.21 -23.97
N PHE A 155 11.08 0.22 -23.39
CA PHE A 155 9.97 -0.64 -22.97
C PHE A 155 8.65 -0.23 -23.65
N PRO A 156 8.41 -0.62 -24.91
CA PRO A 156 7.24 -0.17 -25.67
C PRO A 156 5.89 -0.68 -25.12
N ASN A 157 5.88 -1.77 -24.36
CA ASN A 157 4.67 -2.37 -23.78
C ASN A 157 4.33 -1.81 -22.38
N ILE A 158 5.10 -0.85 -21.86
CA ILE A 158 4.91 -0.32 -20.52
C ILE A 158 3.58 0.46 -20.45
N LYS A 159 2.75 0.14 -19.46
CA LYS A 159 1.47 0.81 -19.21
C LYS A 159 1.56 1.88 -18.14
N VAL A 160 2.40 1.65 -17.13
CA VAL A 160 2.60 2.54 -15.99
C VAL A 160 4.10 2.66 -15.70
N LEU A 161 4.57 3.90 -15.63
CA LEU A 161 5.95 4.25 -15.29
C LEU A 161 5.93 5.17 -14.06
N ASP A 162 6.63 4.77 -12.99
CA ASP A 162 6.77 5.55 -11.74
C ASP A 162 5.41 5.94 -11.09
N GLY A 163 4.39 5.11 -11.33
CA GLY A 163 3.02 5.35 -10.86
C GLY A 163 2.15 6.19 -11.80
N GLU A 164 2.73 6.76 -12.86
CA GLU A 164 2.02 7.50 -13.90
C GLU A 164 1.61 6.56 -15.04
N ARG A 165 0.35 6.65 -15.46
CA ARG A 165 -0.15 5.91 -16.62
C ARG A 165 0.38 6.57 -17.91
N VAL A 166 1.05 5.79 -18.75
CA VAL A 166 1.65 6.30 -20.00
C VAL A 166 0.84 5.95 -21.25
N VAL A 167 -0.06 4.97 -21.18
CA VAL A 167 -0.92 4.56 -22.30
C VAL A 167 -2.37 4.29 -21.84
N GLY A 168 -3.30 4.45 -22.78
CA GLY A 168 -4.73 4.14 -22.61
C GLY A 168 -5.56 5.31 -22.06
N ARG A 169 -6.86 5.09 -21.87
CA ARG A 169 -7.77 6.15 -21.39
C ARG A 169 -7.30 6.72 -20.05
N GLY A 170 -7.02 8.02 -20.03
CA GLY A 170 -6.52 8.75 -18.86
C GLY A 170 -5.03 9.13 -18.93
N SER A 171 -4.20 8.52 -19.79
CA SER A 171 -2.82 9.01 -20.00
C SER A 171 -2.81 10.42 -20.58
N ASP A 172 -3.74 10.71 -21.49
CA ASP A 172 -3.84 12.03 -22.14
C ASP A 172 -4.16 13.14 -21.14
N LEU A 173 -4.98 12.84 -20.12
CA LEU A 173 -5.28 13.79 -19.05
C LEU A 173 -4.06 14.07 -18.19
N TYR A 174 -3.31 13.03 -17.81
CA TYR A 174 -2.06 13.20 -17.06
C TYR A 174 -1.02 13.97 -17.86
N GLN A 175 -0.90 13.69 -19.16
CA GLN A 175 0.01 14.41 -20.04
C GLN A 175 -0.40 15.88 -20.17
N LEU A 176 -1.69 16.17 -20.37
CA LEU A 176 -2.22 17.53 -20.38
C LEU A 176 -1.93 18.28 -19.07
N CYS A 177 -2.21 17.66 -17.93
CA CYS A 177 -1.89 18.25 -16.63
C CYS A 177 -0.39 18.57 -16.49
N LYS A 178 0.46 17.68 -16.98
CA LYS A 178 1.91 17.88 -16.95
C LYS A 178 2.36 19.01 -17.87
N ASP A 179 1.82 19.07 -19.08
CA ASP A 179 2.11 20.14 -20.04
C ASP A 179 1.69 21.51 -19.49
N ILE A 180 0.55 21.58 -18.80
CA ILE A 180 0.10 22.77 -18.07
C ILE A 180 1.08 23.14 -16.95
N ASP A 181 1.47 22.17 -16.11
CA ASP A 181 2.44 22.36 -15.03
C ASP A 181 3.80 22.87 -15.52
N ASP A 182 4.29 22.28 -16.60
CA ASP A 182 5.57 22.65 -17.22
C ASP A 182 5.47 24.04 -17.84
N THR A 183 4.33 24.41 -18.44
CA THR A 183 4.06 25.77 -18.93
C THR A 183 4.06 26.80 -17.78
N ILE A 184 3.46 26.46 -16.64
CA ILE A 184 3.46 27.30 -15.44
C ILE A 184 4.89 27.46 -14.91
N LYS A 185 5.66 26.37 -14.81
CA LYS A 185 7.04 26.37 -14.30
C LYS A 185 8.03 27.07 -15.22
N ALA A 186 7.85 26.94 -16.54
CA ALA A 186 8.67 27.55 -17.58
C ALA A 186 8.57 29.08 -17.62
N GLY A 187 7.60 29.67 -16.89
CA GLY A 187 7.68 31.08 -16.52
C GLY A 187 6.93 32.05 -17.41
N SER A 188 5.91 31.62 -18.15
CA SER A 188 4.93 32.56 -18.76
C SER A 188 4.28 33.50 -17.73
N TYR A 189 4.45 33.24 -16.42
CA TYR A 189 3.97 34.07 -15.32
C TYR A 189 5.08 34.64 -14.42
N LYS A 190 6.37 34.48 -14.75
CA LYS A 190 7.44 34.91 -13.85
C LYS A 190 7.64 36.43 -13.79
N ASN A 191 7.16 37.19 -14.78
CA ASN A 191 7.26 38.67 -14.82
C ASN A 191 5.95 39.38 -15.23
N GLY A 192 4.83 38.68 -15.33
CA GLY A 192 3.54 39.29 -15.65
C GLY A 192 2.68 39.27 -14.40
N GLN A 193 2.29 40.44 -13.89
CA GLN A 193 1.04 40.54 -13.16
C GLN A 193 0.00 39.71 -13.93
N VAL A 194 -0.70 38.80 -13.23
CA VAL A 194 -1.91 38.18 -13.79
C VAL A 194 -2.73 39.35 -14.36
N PRO A 195 -3.15 39.33 -15.63
CA PRO A 195 -4.00 40.39 -16.16
C PRO A 195 -5.20 40.46 -15.22
N ASP A 196 -5.27 41.51 -14.44
CA ASP A 196 -6.36 41.74 -13.50
C ASP A 196 -7.55 42.12 -14.38
N HIS A 197 -8.20 41.09 -14.93
CA HIS A 197 -9.45 41.27 -15.62
C HIS A 197 -10.43 41.71 -14.55
N ALA A 198 -10.70 43.01 -14.50
CA ALA A 198 -11.67 43.61 -13.57
C ALA A 198 -13.06 42.96 -13.65
N ASP A 199 -13.31 42.17 -14.70
CA ASP A 199 -14.54 41.43 -14.96
C ASP A 199 -14.49 39.95 -14.52
N CYS A 200 -13.39 39.48 -13.92
CA CYS A 200 -13.29 38.12 -13.38
C CYS A 200 -14.17 37.99 -12.14
N LYS A 201 -15.42 37.62 -12.36
CA LYS A 201 -16.29 37.14 -11.29
C LYS A 201 -15.80 35.77 -10.82
N PRO A 202 -15.83 35.48 -9.52
CA PRO A 202 -15.51 34.14 -9.02
C PRO A 202 -16.41 33.12 -9.75
N TRP A 203 -15.83 31.99 -10.16
CA TRP A 203 -16.52 30.91 -10.88
C TRP A 203 -17.77 30.41 -10.15
N VAL A 204 -17.82 30.66 -8.84
CA VAL A 204 -18.80 30.18 -7.91
C VAL A 204 -19.03 31.27 -6.86
N GLU A 205 -20.29 31.52 -6.48
CA GLU A 205 -20.61 32.42 -5.36
C GLU A 205 -20.01 31.88 -4.06
N ASP A 206 -19.56 32.76 -3.15
CA ASP A 206 -18.87 32.37 -1.91
C ASP A 206 -19.68 31.37 -1.04
N SER A 207 -21.01 31.33 -1.20
CA SER A 207 -21.93 30.44 -0.47
C SER A 207 -22.36 29.17 -1.22
N TYR A 208 -21.85 28.91 -2.43
CA TYR A 208 -22.27 27.74 -3.21
C TYR A 208 -21.90 26.40 -2.56
N TRP A 209 -20.71 26.34 -1.92
CA TRP A 209 -20.24 25.16 -1.20
C TRP A 209 -20.81 25.07 0.22
N GLU A 210 -21.51 26.10 0.68
CA GLU A 210 -22.22 26.03 1.94
C GLU A 210 -23.36 25.05 1.78
N ILE A 211 -23.35 24.01 2.62
CA ILE A 211 -24.46 23.07 2.72
C ILE A 211 -25.68 23.89 3.17
N LYS A 212 -26.55 24.23 2.22
CA LYS A 212 -27.84 24.84 2.52
C LYS A 212 -28.59 23.84 3.39
N ARG A 213 -28.59 24.06 4.71
CA ARG A 213 -29.52 23.39 5.61
C ARG A 213 -30.89 23.79 5.12
N SER A 214 -31.52 22.93 4.35
CA SER A 214 -32.92 23.07 4.05
C SER A 214 -33.62 23.06 5.42
N ASN A 215 -34.21 24.18 5.81
CA ASN A 215 -35.15 24.29 6.94
C ASN A 215 -36.42 23.49 6.59
N SER A 216 -36.25 22.21 6.30
CA SER A 216 -37.34 21.29 6.09
C SER A 216 -37.73 20.83 7.48
N ALA A 217 -38.84 21.38 8.00
CA ALA A 217 -39.41 20.96 9.29
C ALA A 217 -39.55 19.42 9.37
N ILE A 218 -39.74 18.77 8.21
CA ILE A 218 -39.79 17.32 8.07
C ILE A 218 -38.46 16.65 8.47
N ILE A 219 -37.31 17.23 8.09
CA ILE A 219 -35.98 16.70 8.44
C ILE A 219 -35.73 16.89 9.94
N ASP A 220 -36.03 18.07 10.48
CA ASP A 220 -35.85 18.33 11.92
C ASP A 220 -36.74 17.43 12.79
N GLU A 221 -37.98 17.19 12.36
CA GLU A 221 -38.92 16.30 13.04
C GLU A 221 -38.50 14.82 12.92
N ALA A 222 -37.97 14.41 11.77
CA ALA A 222 -37.38 13.07 11.61
C ALA A 222 -36.14 12.87 12.50
N TYR A 223 -35.27 13.88 12.62
CA TYR A 223 -34.12 13.85 13.53
C TYR A 223 -34.56 13.77 14.99
N LYS A 224 -35.61 14.49 15.37
CA LYS A 224 -36.15 14.43 16.73
C LYS A 224 -36.71 13.04 17.04
N GLN A 225 -37.57 12.51 16.16
CA GLN A 225 -38.14 11.16 16.31
C GLN A 225 -37.05 10.08 16.39
N PHE A 226 -36.00 10.18 15.57
CA PHE A 226 -34.88 9.23 15.62
C PHE A 226 -34.12 9.29 16.95
N ASN A 227 -33.87 10.48 17.49
CA ASN A 227 -33.20 10.65 18.78
C ASN A 227 -34.07 10.16 19.94
N ASP A 228 -35.38 10.38 19.89
CA ASP A 228 -36.33 9.89 20.91
C ASP A 228 -36.34 8.35 20.93
N VAL A 229 -36.38 7.70 19.76
CA VAL A 229 -36.29 6.23 19.63
C VAL A 229 -34.95 5.71 20.15
N LEU A 230 -33.83 6.36 19.83
CA LEU A 230 -32.51 5.99 20.36
C LEU A 230 -32.46 6.10 21.89
N HIS A 231 -33.11 7.10 22.46
CA HIS A 231 -33.18 7.28 23.90
C HIS A 231 -34.00 6.15 24.56
N GLU A 232 -35.15 5.80 23.99
CA GLU A 232 -35.95 4.66 24.47
C GLU A 232 -35.18 3.34 24.38
N CYS A 233 -34.47 3.08 23.27
CA CYS A 233 -33.64 1.88 23.13
C CYS A 233 -32.56 1.80 24.22
N ARG A 234 -31.91 2.92 24.55
CA ARG A 234 -30.91 2.97 25.63
C ARG A 234 -31.55 2.71 27.00
N LEU A 235 -32.72 3.28 27.27
CA LEU A 235 -33.46 3.04 28.51
C LEU A 235 -33.88 1.58 28.65
N LEU A 236 -34.39 0.97 27.58
CA LEU A 236 -34.75 -0.44 27.54
C LEU A 236 -33.53 -1.33 27.77
N ASN A 237 -32.40 -1.04 27.13
CA ASN A 237 -31.16 -1.78 27.34
C ASN A 237 -30.69 -1.68 28.80
N ASN A 238 -30.76 -0.49 29.41
CA ASN A 238 -30.40 -0.30 30.81
C ASN A 238 -31.35 -1.07 31.75
N ARG A 239 -32.66 -1.07 31.48
CA ARG A 239 -33.64 -1.85 32.25
C ARG A 239 -33.42 -3.35 32.12
N ALA A 240 -33.16 -3.84 30.91
CA ALA A 240 -32.85 -5.23 30.65
C ALA A 240 -31.58 -5.66 31.41
N THR A 241 -30.52 -4.85 31.32
CA THR A 241 -29.27 -5.07 32.07
C THR A 241 -29.51 -5.13 33.58
N HIS A 242 -30.33 -4.22 34.11
CA HIS A 242 -30.68 -4.21 35.53
C HIS A 242 -31.46 -5.46 35.94
N MET A 243 -32.47 -5.88 35.15
CA MET A 243 -33.21 -7.12 35.42
C MET A 243 -32.33 -8.35 35.38
N ILE A 244 -31.43 -8.46 34.39
CA ILE A 244 -30.45 -9.55 34.29
C ILE A 244 -29.57 -9.58 35.55
N SER A 245 -29.07 -8.43 36.01
CA SER A 245 -28.25 -8.38 37.23
C SER A 245 -29.03 -8.77 38.49
N GLN A 246 -30.32 -8.43 38.59
CA GLN A 246 -31.18 -8.83 39.71
C GLN A 246 -31.48 -10.34 39.68
N THR A 247 -31.78 -10.91 38.51
CA THR A 247 -32.04 -12.34 38.37
C THR A 247 -30.77 -13.15 38.68
N GLU A 248 -29.61 -12.73 38.19
CA GLU A 248 -28.31 -13.35 38.55
C GLU A 248 -28.04 -13.32 40.06
N ARG A 249 -28.30 -12.19 40.74
CA ARG A 249 -28.18 -12.10 42.20
C ARG A 249 -29.13 -13.05 42.93
N SER A 250 -30.39 -13.15 42.50
CA SER A 250 -31.37 -14.06 43.10
C SER A 250 -31.06 -15.54 42.85
N LEU A 251 -30.50 -15.87 41.68
CA LEU A 251 -30.03 -17.22 41.35
C LEU A 251 -28.78 -17.59 42.15
N SER A 252 -27.86 -16.65 42.37
CA SER A 252 -26.70 -16.85 43.26
C SER A 252 -27.11 -17.08 44.72
N LEU A 253 -28.13 -16.36 45.21
CA LEU A 253 -28.67 -16.58 46.57
C LEU A 253 -29.32 -17.96 46.73
N LYS A 254 -29.97 -18.50 45.67
CA LYS A 254 -30.52 -19.87 45.67
C LYS A 254 -29.46 -20.97 45.61
N LYS A 255 -28.21 -20.66 45.24
CA LYS A 255 -27.09 -21.62 45.16
C LYS A 255 -26.29 -21.76 46.47
N GLN A 256 -26.62 -21.01 47.53
CA GLN A 256 -26.01 -21.27 48.84
C GLN A 256 -26.62 -22.54 49.48
N PRO A 257 -25.80 -23.54 49.86
CA PRO A 257 -26.31 -24.75 50.50
C PRO A 257 -26.88 -24.41 51.87
N LYS A 258 -28.08 -24.92 52.18
CA LYS A 258 -28.67 -24.86 53.53
C LYS A 258 -27.66 -25.44 54.52
N GLN A 259 -27.05 -24.61 55.35
CA GLN A 259 -26.35 -25.08 56.54
C GLN A 259 -27.40 -25.63 57.50
N TYR A 260 -27.52 -26.96 57.55
CA TYR A 260 -28.14 -27.65 58.67
C TYR A 260 -27.17 -27.56 59.86
N ALA A 261 -27.56 -26.81 60.89
CA ALA A 261 -26.89 -26.85 62.18
C ALA A 261 -27.31 -28.14 62.92
N VAL A 262 -26.31 -28.83 63.47
CA VAL A 262 -26.42 -29.99 64.38
C VAL A 262 -26.90 -29.53 65.74
#